data_AF-A0AAX2IT09-F1
#
_entry.id   AF-A0AAX2IT09-F1
#
_cell.length_a   1.000
_cell.length_b   1.000
_cell.length_c   1.000
_cell.angle_alpha   90.00
_cell.angle_beta   90.00
_cell.angle_gamma   90.00
#
_symmetry.space_group_name_H-M   'P 1'
#
loop_
_entity.id
_entity.type
_entity.pdbx_description
1 polymer ?
#
loop_
_entity_poly.entity_id
_entity_poly.type
_entity_poly.pdbx_seq_one_letter_code
_entity_poly.pdbx_strand_id
1 'polypeptide(L)'
;MNLKAEVFLNQNCAEMMIKKAAQLILGSDLDFEYTHVQDIQIDLGPAFMFSPDEEKTLWVSGNNQESLEKDLATLNKSGVYFFRTGTQGGAGHWQTLYYEATKSGWVSYSSQSNHFQVTDSNGKLTASGHGLLVPHAKWGKENGNYAYLLVNASAQNIIHAANFVYTFRTQSEDAAIQYCALNQALHPEIKRTAITKAQTQTRATPEIHCPRGNLSRERLKNIYSRHPALLHVINRLEAGSKSYNPYWMGSEAKLNKIFKALEHCYQKGLDVDNELNNSHSELSKAINIRRLPSLFSFWSGKNESPVESRKIIDENRIYRPK
;
A
#
# COMPACT_ATOMS: atom_id res chain seq x y z
N MET A 1 31.00 25.51 15.43
CA MET A 1 30.67 24.08 15.21
C MET A 1 29.49 23.75 16.10
N ASN A 2 28.28 23.67 15.54
CA ASN A 2 27.12 23.18 16.28
C ASN A 2 27.07 21.67 16.08
N LEU A 3 27.54 20.92 17.08
CA LEU A 3 27.20 19.51 17.21
C LEU A 3 25.68 19.45 17.38
N LYS A 4 24.94 18.97 16.37
CA LYS A 4 23.52 18.66 16.53
C LYS A 4 23.43 17.69 17.72
N ALA A 5 22.73 18.07 18.79
CA ALA A 5 22.46 17.16 19.89
C ALA A 5 21.62 16.00 19.32
N GLU A 6 22.17 14.79 19.39
CA GLU A 6 21.49 13.59 18.91
C GLU A 6 20.27 13.33 19.81
N VAL A 7 19.08 13.28 19.21
CA VAL A 7 17.84 13.07 19.96
C VAL A 7 17.77 11.59 20.37
N PHE A 8 17.89 11.32 21.66
CA PHE A 8 17.71 9.96 22.19
C PHE A 8 16.22 9.61 22.27
N LEU A 9 15.81 8.52 21.62
CA LEU A 9 14.43 8.02 21.57
C LEU A 9 14.33 6.67 22.30
N ASN A 10 13.56 6.62 23.40
CA ASN A 10 13.31 5.37 24.12
C ASN A 10 12.32 4.47 23.37
N GLN A 11 11.30 5.05 22.73
CA GLN A 11 10.21 4.35 22.06
C GLN A 11 10.45 4.20 20.56
N ASN A 12 11.66 3.80 20.16
CA ASN A 12 12.11 3.75 18.75
C ASN A 12 11.74 2.46 17.99
N CYS A 13 10.85 1.61 18.55
CA CYS A 13 10.50 0.31 17.95
C CYS A 13 10.00 0.46 16.51
N ALA A 14 9.14 1.45 16.26
CA ALA A 14 8.59 1.71 14.93
C ALA A 14 9.68 2.02 13.90
N GLU A 15 10.63 2.91 14.23
CA GLU A 15 11.78 3.20 13.36
C GLU A 15 12.60 1.95 13.08
N MET A 16 12.94 1.18 14.11
CA MET A 16 13.79 0.00 13.96
C MET A 16 13.15 -1.06 13.05
N MET A 17 11.85 -1.26 13.17
CA MET A 17 11.08 -2.12 12.27
C MET A 17 11.09 -1.63 10.83
N ILE A 18 10.84 -0.34 10.61
CA ILE A 18 10.81 0.26 9.27
C ILE A 18 12.20 0.19 8.63
N LYS A 19 13.27 0.47 9.40
CA LYS A 19 14.66 0.31 8.96
C LYS A 19 14.94 -1.13 8.54
N LYS A 20 14.51 -2.12 9.33
CA LYS A 20 14.66 -3.55 8.99
C LYS A 20 13.95 -3.90 7.68
N ALA A 21 12.71 -3.44 7.49
CA ALA A 21 11.97 -3.65 6.25
C ALA A 21 12.66 -2.98 5.05
N ALA A 22 13.14 -1.73 5.21
CA ALA A 22 13.86 -1.01 4.16
C ALA A 22 15.19 -1.69 3.77
N GLN A 23 15.93 -2.24 4.72
CA GLN A 23 17.17 -2.99 4.44
C GLN A 23 16.93 -4.26 3.62
N LEU A 24 15.81 -4.94 3.90
CA LEU A 24 15.44 -6.20 3.25
C LEU A 24 14.85 -5.95 1.85
N ILE A 25 13.94 -4.98 1.70
CA ILE A 25 13.18 -4.73 0.47
C ILE A 25 13.82 -3.66 -0.42
N LEU A 26 14.25 -2.54 0.16
CA LEU A 26 14.77 -1.38 -0.58
C LEU A 26 16.30 -1.39 -0.73
N GLY A 27 16.99 -2.31 -0.06
CA GLY A 27 18.45 -2.39 -0.05
C GLY A 27 19.11 -1.12 0.51
N SER A 28 18.44 -0.45 1.45
CA SER A 28 18.91 0.83 2.00
C SER A 28 18.63 0.92 3.50
N ASP A 29 19.51 1.60 4.22
CA ASP A 29 19.19 2.05 5.57
C ASP A 29 18.44 3.39 5.52
N LEU A 30 17.59 3.61 6.53
CA LEU A 30 16.87 4.87 6.72
C LEU A 30 17.35 5.54 7.99
N ASP A 31 17.64 6.83 7.91
CA ASP A 31 18.01 7.65 9.05
C ASP A 31 16.94 8.72 9.27
N PHE A 32 16.37 8.74 10.46
CA PHE A 32 15.28 9.65 10.83
C PHE A 32 15.90 10.86 11.56
N GLU A 33 16.16 11.95 10.82
CA GLU A 33 16.77 13.14 11.41
C GLU A 33 15.74 13.95 12.22
N TYR A 34 15.72 13.70 13.53
CA TYR A 34 14.85 14.39 14.47
C TYR A 34 15.53 15.58 15.15
N THR A 35 14.73 16.57 15.53
CA THR A 35 15.16 17.72 16.35
C THR A 35 14.31 17.84 17.63
N HIS A 36 12.98 17.85 17.50
CA HIS A 36 12.02 17.82 18.60
C HIS A 36 10.94 16.77 18.31
N VAL A 37 10.65 15.89 19.28
CA VAL A 37 9.83 14.70 19.06
C VAL A 37 8.96 14.32 20.24
N GLN A 38 7.87 13.63 19.94
CA GLN A 38 7.09 12.84 20.90
C GLN A 38 7.71 11.43 21.03
N ASP A 39 8.27 11.13 22.21
CA ASP A 39 8.86 9.82 22.53
C ASP A 39 7.81 8.86 23.11
N ILE A 40 6.83 8.49 22.27
CA ILE A 40 5.76 7.55 22.60
C ILE A 40 5.74 6.37 21.64
N GLN A 41 5.06 5.28 22.05
CA GLN A 41 4.73 4.16 21.16
C GLN A 41 3.77 4.62 20.07
N ILE A 42 3.97 4.14 18.84
CA ILE A 42 3.19 4.54 17.66
C ILE A 42 2.49 3.30 17.10
N ASP A 43 1.17 3.37 16.96
CA ASP A 43 0.40 2.41 16.18
C ASP A 43 0.59 2.71 14.68
N LEU A 44 1.11 1.74 13.92
CA LEU A 44 1.34 1.89 12.48
C LEU A 44 0.07 1.68 11.64
N GLY A 45 -1.04 1.26 12.24
CA GLY A 45 -2.31 0.99 11.54
C GLY A 45 -2.74 2.10 10.57
N PRO A 46 -2.81 3.37 11.00
CA PRO A 46 -3.21 4.48 10.13
C PRO A 46 -2.28 4.69 8.93
N ALA A 47 -0.98 4.36 9.03
CA ALA A 47 -0.05 4.47 7.92
C ALA A 47 -0.43 3.56 6.75
N PHE A 48 -1.11 2.44 7.02
CA PHE A 48 -1.53 1.46 6.02
C PHE A 48 -2.96 1.65 5.54
N MET A 49 -3.64 2.73 5.94
CA MET A 49 -4.98 3.07 5.44
C MET A 49 -5.02 3.21 3.91
N PHE A 50 -3.92 3.70 3.32
CA PHE A 50 -3.77 3.89 1.87
C PHE A 50 -3.14 2.68 1.15
N SER A 51 -2.75 1.63 1.88
CA SER A 51 -2.27 0.39 1.29
C SER A 51 -3.39 -0.28 0.48
N PRO A 52 -3.09 -0.88 -0.69
CA PRO A 52 -4.02 -1.74 -1.40
C PRO A 52 -4.54 -2.86 -0.49
N ASP A 53 -5.78 -3.30 -0.73
CA ASP A 53 -6.40 -4.37 0.06
C ASP A 53 -5.73 -5.72 -0.20
N GLU A 54 -5.22 -5.96 -1.40
CA GLU A 54 -4.46 -7.16 -1.74
C GLU A 54 -3.14 -7.27 -0.96
N GLU A 55 -2.64 -6.14 -0.45
CA GLU A 55 -1.46 -6.08 0.41
C GLU A 55 -1.81 -6.22 1.89
N LYS A 56 -3.09 -6.35 2.27
CA LYS A 56 -3.56 -6.48 3.65
C LYS A 56 -4.31 -7.79 3.85
N THR A 57 -3.79 -8.65 4.72
CA THR A 57 -4.41 -9.94 5.04
C THR A 57 -4.72 -10.01 6.52
N LEU A 58 -5.95 -10.39 6.86
CA LEU A 58 -6.35 -10.63 8.24
C LEU A 58 -6.44 -12.14 8.50
N TRP A 59 -5.65 -12.64 9.45
CA TRP A 59 -5.71 -14.01 9.90
C TRP A 59 -6.40 -14.15 11.25
N VAL A 60 -7.13 -15.26 11.40
CA VAL A 60 -7.92 -15.60 12.60
C VAL A 60 -7.56 -17.00 13.11
N SER A 61 -6.30 -17.38 12.94
CA SER A 61 -5.80 -18.76 13.06
C SER A 61 -4.95 -19.03 14.30
N GLY A 62 -4.73 -18.04 15.18
CA GLY A 62 -3.85 -18.20 16.34
C GLY A 62 -4.47 -18.89 17.54
N ASN A 63 -5.68 -19.45 17.42
CA ASN A 63 -6.27 -20.31 18.44
C ASN A 63 -5.65 -21.71 18.45
N ASN A 64 -5.01 -22.13 17.35
CA ASN A 64 -4.42 -23.45 17.21
C ASN A 64 -3.10 -23.37 16.43
N GLN A 65 -2.17 -24.27 16.76
CA GLN A 65 -0.84 -24.31 16.18
C GLN A 65 -0.88 -24.62 14.69
N GLU A 66 -1.55 -25.70 14.28
CA GLU A 66 -1.55 -26.18 12.91
C GLU A 66 -2.17 -25.15 11.94
N SER A 67 -3.19 -24.41 12.38
CA SER A 67 -3.78 -23.33 11.57
C SER A 67 -2.83 -22.17 11.36
N LEU A 68 -2.10 -21.74 12.40
CA LEU A 68 -1.11 -20.67 12.25
C LEU A 68 0.09 -21.11 11.39
N GLU A 69 0.58 -22.34 11.56
CA GLU A 69 1.64 -22.90 10.72
C GLU A 69 1.21 -22.95 9.24
N LYS A 70 -0.04 -23.33 8.98
CA LYS A 70 -0.61 -23.35 7.63
C LYS A 70 -0.66 -21.96 7.02
N ASP A 71 -1.11 -20.95 7.77
CA ASP A 71 -1.12 -19.57 7.31
C ASP A 71 0.29 -19.04 7.02
N LEU A 72 1.25 -19.28 7.91
CA LEU A 72 2.66 -18.94 7.70
C LEU A 72 3.27 -19.62 6.47
N ALA A 73 2.86 -20.85 6.17
CA ALA A 73 3.31 -21.58 4.98
C ALA A 73 2.77 -21.00 3.66
N THR A 74 1.69 -20.20 3.69
CA THR A 74 1.15 -19.52 2.49
C THR A 74 1.98 -18.31 2.07
N LEU A 75 2.80 -17.77 2.98
CA LEU A 75 3.57 -16.56 2.70
C LEU A 75 4.72 -16.82 1.74
N ASN A 76 5.00 -15.82 0.90
CA ASN A 76 6.19 -15.82 0.07
C ASN A 76 7.43 -15.60 0.96
N LYS A 77 8.37 -16.55 0.98
CA LYS A 77 9.62 -16.47 1.78
C LYS A 77 10.52 -15.29 1.38
N SER A 78 10.37 -14.74 0.17
CA SER A 78 11.07 -13.51 -0.23
C SER A 78 10.32 -12.24 0.17
N GLY A 79 9.09 -12.36 0.67
CA GLY A 79 8.27 -11.27 1.17
C GLY A 79 8.68 -10.81 2.56
N VAL A 80 8.35 -9.57 2.87
CA VAL A 80 8.48 -8.97 4.21
C VAL A 80 7.14 -8.35 4.55
N TYR A 81 6.71 -8.47 5.80
CA TYR A 81 5.38 -8.03 6.22
C TYR A 81 5.49 -7.20 7.50
N PHE A 82 4.73 -6.10 7.58
CA PHE A 82 4.36 -5.52 8.87
C PHE A 82 3.24 -6.38 9.46
N PHE A 83 3.49 -6.94 10.63
CA PHE A 83 2.64 -7.92 11.28
C PHE A 83 2.15 -7.35 12.60
N ARG A 84 0.83 -7.20 12.75
CA ARG A 84 0.18 -6.79 14.00
C ARG A 84 -0.36 -8.00 14.72
N THR A 85 -0.06 -8.10 16.01
CA THR A 85 -0.64 -9.07 16.96
C THR A 85 -1.51 -8.33 17.97
N GLY A 86 -2.57 -8.96 18.47
CA GLY A 86 -3.45 -8.39 19.50
C GLY A 86 -4.93 -8.47 19.15
N THR A 87 -5.74 -7.64 19.79
CA THR A 87 -7.20 -7.64 19.61
C THR A 87 -7.66 -6.54 18.65
N GLN A 88 -8.84 -6.74 18.05
CA GLN A 88 -9.56 -5.73 17.29
C GLN A 88 -10.15 -4.67 18.24
N GLY A 89 -9.97 -3.39 17.93
CA GLY A 89 -10.44 -2.27 18.75
C GLY A 89 -9.73 -2.11 20.11
N GLY A 90 -8.68 -2.90 20.36
CA GLY A 90 -7.85 -2.85 21.57
C GLY A 90 -6.37 -2.70 21.25
N ALA A 91 -5.53 -2.96 22.25
CA ALA A 91 -4.08 -2.88 22.12
C ALA A 91 -3.58 -3.85 21.03
N GLY A 92 -2.65 -3.36 20.21
CA GLY A 92 -1.95 -4.16 19.23
C GLY A 92 -0.46 -3.85 19.26
N HIS A 93 0.33 -4.88 18.96
CA HIS A 93 1.77 -4.76 18.85
C HIS A 93 2.18 -5.00 17.39
N TRP A 94 2.99 -4.11 16.84
CA TRP A 94 3.52 -4.22 15.49
C TRP A 94 4.93 -4.80 15.52
N GLN A 95 5.24 -5.64 14.54
CA GLN A 95 6.57 -6.21 14.31
C GLN A 95 6.79 -6.43 12.81
N THR A 96 8.05 -6.57 12.38
CA THR A 96 8.41 -6.98 11.03
C THR A 96 8.57 -8.50 10.97
N LEU A 97 7.81 -9.16 10.09
CA LEU A 97 7.90 -10.59 9.83
C LEU A 97 8.66 -10.81 8.51
N TYR A 98 9.76 -11.58 8.56
CA TYR A 98 10.56 -11.93 7.38
C TYR A 98 11.15 -13.33 7.52
N TYR A 99 11.47 -13.97 6.39
CA TYR A 99 12.16 -15.27 6.41
C TYR A 99 13.67 -15.07 6.40
N GLU A 100 14.36 -15.66 7.38
CA GLU A 100 15.82 -15.57 7.49
C GLU A 100 16.46 -16.87 7.00
N ALA A 101 17.05 -16.82 5.79
CA ALA A 101 17.61 -18.01 5.13
C ALA A 101 18.71 -18.72 5.95
N THR A 102 19.51 -17.98 6.72
CA THR A 102 20.56 -18.56 7.59
C THR A 102 19.99 -19.36 8.76
N LYS A 103 18.73 -19.08 9.15
CA LYS A 103 18.00 -19.83 10.19
C LYS A 103 16.93 -20.77 9.63
N SER A 104 16.73 -20.74 8.32
CA SER A 104 15.68 -21.48 7.61
C SER A 104 14.28 -21.28 8.18
N GLY A 105 13.96 -20.10 8.71
CA GLY A 105 12.70 -19.87 9.43
C GLY A 105 12.18 -18.44 9.36
N TRP A 106 10.89 -18.26 9.65
CA TRP A 106 10.28 -16.95 9.86
C TRP A 106 10.79 -16.32 11.15
N VAL A 107 11.03 -15.01 11.13
CA VAL A 107 11.53 -14.22 12.25
C VAL A 107 10.60 -13.03 12.48
N SER A 108 10.22 -12.81 13.72
CA SER A 108 9.51 -11.61 14.19
C SER A 108 10.54 -10.65 14.78
N TYR A 109 10.57 -9.41 14.30
CA TYR A 109 11.49 -8.37 14.76
C TYR A 109 10.71 -7.11 15.13
N SER A 110 10.73 -6.74 16.41
CA SER A 110 10.11 -5.51 16.92
C SER A 110 11.15 -4.42 17.20
N SER A 111 12.30 -4.82 17.73
CA SER A 111 13.42 -3.94 18.04
C SER A 111 14.72 -4.74 18.15
N GLN A 112 15.84 -4.08 18.42
CA GLN A 112 17.12 -4.77 18.65
C GLN A 112 17.07 -5.72 19.85
N SER A 113 16.32 -5.38 20.89
CA SER A 113 16.20 -6.16 22.12
C SER A 113 15.00 -7.11 22.12
N ASN A 114 14.08 -6.98 21.14
CA ASN A 114 12.90 -7.82 21.03
C ASN A 114 12.74 -8.37 19.60
N HIS A 115 13.28 -9.56 19.40
CA HIS A 115 13.10 -10.34 18.19
C HIS A 115 13.23 -11.84 18.48
N PHE A 116 12.50 -12.68 17.75
CA PHE A 116 12.54 -14.13 17.95
C PHE A 116 12.25 -14.87 16.65
N GLN A 117 12.79 -16.08 16.55
CA GLN A 117 12.48 -17.01 15.46
C GLN A 117 11.09 -17.61 15.69
N VAL A 118 10.19 -17.45 14.73
CA VAL A 118 8.80 -17.93 14.77
C VAL A 118 8.71 -19.39 14.34
N THR A 119 9.39 -19.77 13.25
CA THR A 119 9.36 -21.15 12.74
C THR A 119 10.75 -21.78 12.64
N ASP A 120 10.82 -23.09 12.78
CA ASP A 120 12.00 -23.90 12.50
C ASP A 120 12.17 -24.18 10.98
N SER A 121 13.16 -25.01 10.65
CA SER A 121 13.46 -25.43 9.27
C SER A 121 12.35 -26.25 8.60
N ASN A 122 11.48 -26.87 9.38
CA ASN A 122 10.35 -27.67 8.89
C ASN A 122 9.06 -26.85 8.75
N GLY A 123 9.13 -25.54 9.03
CA GLY A 123 7.97 -24.65 9.02
C GLY A 123 7.06 -24.83 10.25
N LYS A 124 7.56 -25.45 11.32
CA LYS A 124 6.83 -25.65 12.58
C LYS A 124 7.14 -24.53 13.55
N LEU A 125 6.17 -24.19 14.41
CA LEU A 125 6.37 -23.14 15.41
C LEU A 125 7.49 -23.53 16.39
N THR A 126 8.38 -22.59 16.68
CA THR A 126 9.35 -22.74 17.77
C THR A 126 8.67 -22.52 19.13
N ALA A 127 9.39 -22.73 20.22
CA ALA A 127 8.90 -22.38 21.56
C ALA A 127 8.49 -20.90 21.67
N SER A 128 9.25 -19.99 21.05
CA SER A 128 8.89 -18.56 20.99
C SER A 128 7.72 -18.30 20.04
N GLY A 129 7.64 -19.04 18.92
CA GLY A 129 6.51 -19.00 18.00
C GLY A 129 5.18 -19.39 18.65
N HIS A 130 5.19 -20.33 19.60
CA HIS A 130 3.99 -20.65 20.40
C HIS A 130 3.50 -19.48 21.25
N GLY A 131 4.36 -18.52 21.59
CA GLY A 131 3.95 -17.29 22.28
C GLY A 131 2.99 -16.40 21.49
N LEU A 132 2.85 -16.63 20.17
CA LEU A 132 1.84 -15.95 19.36
C LEU A 132 0.43 -16.54 19.58
N LEU A 133 0.33 -17.81 19.96
CA LEU A 133 -0.96 -18.48 20.12
C LEU A 133 -1.73 -17.95 21.33
N VAL A 134 -3.05 -17.81 21.17
CA VAL A 134 -3.98 -17.48 22.26
C VAL A 134 -5.15 -18.48 22.21
N PRO A 135 -4.94 -19.71 22.72
CA PRO A 135 -5.86 -20.83 22.49
C PRO A 135 -7.20 -20.70 23.21
N HIS A 136 -7.27 -19.87 24.24
CA HIS A 136 -8.45 -19.73 25.11
C HIS A 136 -9.23 -18.42 24.88
N ALA A 137 -8.97 -17.71 23.79
CA ALA A 137 -9.68 -16.49 23.41
C ALA A 137 -10.42 -16.64 22.07
N LYS A 138 -11.39 -15.76 21.81
CA LYS A 138 -12.08 -15.72 20.51
C LYS A 138 -11.20 -15.06 19.46
N TRP A 139 -11.20 -15.66 18.26
CA TRP A 139 -10.52 -15.14 17.08
C TRP A 139 -11.55 -14.74 16.03
N GLY A 140 -11.37 -13.59 15.39
CA GLY A 140 -12.41 -13.06 14.52
C GLY A 140 -12.20 -11.60 14.10
N LYS A 141 -13.19 -11.08 13.37
CA LYS A 141 -13.16 -9.72 12.80
C LYS A 141 -13.86 -8.67 13.67
N GLU A 142 -14.67 -9.10 14.63
CA GLU A 142 -15.42 -8.21 15.52
C GLU A 142 -14.53 -7.65 16.63
N ASN A 143 -14.91 -6.49 17.18
CA ASN A 143 -14.22 -5.84 18.30
C ASN A 143 -14.05 -6.80 19.49
N GLY A 144 -12.87 -6.77 20.11
CA GLY A 144 -12.50 -7.63 21.23
C GLY A 144 -11.94 -9.00 20.85
N ASN A 145 -12.11 -9.45 19.60
CA ASN A 145 -11.49 -10.69 19.14
C ASN A 145 -10.00 -10.52 18.85
N TYR A 146 -9.23 -11.59 19.03
CA TYR A 146 -7.86 -11.69 18.54
C TYR A 146 -7.84 -11.85 17.02
N ALA A 147 -6.85 -11.22 16.39
CA ALA A 147 -6.54 -11.41 14.99
C ALA A 147 -5.09 -11.03 14.72
N TYR A 148 -4.55 -11.54 13.63
CA TYR A 148 -3.32 -10.99 13.06
C TYR A 148 -3.64 -10.16 11.83
N LEU A 149 -3.05 -8.97 11.73
CA LEU A 149 -3.06 -8.19 10.50
C LEU A 149 -1.67 -8.21 9.88
N LEU A 150 -1.59 -8.69 8.64
CA LEU A 150 -0.39 -8.64 7.82
C LEU A 150 -0.57 -7.55 6.78
N VAL A 151 0.42 -6.68 6.66
CA VAL A 151 0.53 -5.70 5.59
C VAL A 151 1.83 -5.95 4.85
N ASN A 152 1.79 -6.15 3.53
CA ASN A 152 2.99 -6.32 2.72
C ASN A 152 3.91 -5.10 2.89
N ALA A 153 5.17 -5.31 3.21
CA ALA A 153 6.16 -4.24 3.30
C ALA A 153 6.67 -3.87 1.90
N SER A 154 5.75 -3.53 1.00
CA SER A 154 6.05 -2.99 -0.31
C SER A 154 6.80 -1.67 -0.17
N ALA A 155 7.48 -1.24 -1.24
CA ALA A 155 8.19 0.04 -1.24
C ALA A 155 7.27 1.20 -0.79
N GLN A 156 6.02 1.20 -1.26
CA GLN A 156 5.04 2.22 -0.91
C GLN A 156 4.63 2.16 0.56
N ASN A 157 4.38 0.97 1.12
CA ASN A 157 4.02 0.82 2.53
C ASN A 157 5.19 1.13 3.47
N ILE A 158 6.43 0.86 3.07
CA ILE A 158 7.62 1.30 3.82
C ILE A 158 7.69 2.84 3.83
N ILE A 159 7.44 3.49 2.70
CA ILE A 159 7.43 4.96 2.62
C ILE A 159 6.30 5.54 3.47
N HIS A 160 5.09 4.99 3.39
CA HIS A 160 3.97 5.45 4.21
C HIS A 160 4.25 5.28 5.70
N ALA A 161 4.77 4.14 6.14
CA ALA A 161 5.13 3.92 7.54
C ALA A 161 6.21 4.90 8.01
N ALA A 162 7.27 5.11 7.20
CA ALA A 162 8.35 6.03 7.52
C ALA A 162 7.84 7.48 7.63
N ASN A 163 7.07 7.93 6.66
CA ASN A 163 6.49 9.28 6.64
C ASN A 163 5.51 9.50 7.79
N PHE A 164 4.69 8.49 8.08
CA PHE A 164 3.74 8.54 9.17
C PHE A 164 4.45 8.71 10.50
N VAL A 165 5.42 7.85 10.80
CA VAL A 165 6.20 7.91 12.06
C VAL A 165 6.91 9.25 12.20
N TYR A 166 7.59 9.71 11.15
CA TYR A 166 8.32 10.99 11.20
C TYR A 166 7.37 12.17 11.48
N THR A 167 6.27 12.26 10.73
CA THR A 167 5.31 13.36 10.86
C THR A 167 4.56 13.29 12.18
N PHE A 168 4.22 12.08 12.65
CA PHE A 168 3.56 11.87 13.92
C PHE A 168 4.43 12.39 15.07
N ARG A 169 5.72 11.99 15.11
CA ARG A 169 6.64 12.41 16.17
C ARG A 169 6.88 13.90 16.21
N THR A 170 7.00 14.52 15.04
CA THR A 170 7.34 15.94 14.93
C THR A 170 6.14 16.87 14.99
N GLN A 171 4.92 16.34 14.74
CA GLN A 171 3.68 17.11 14.67
C GLN A 171 2.55 16.38 15.44
N SER A 172 1.73 15.60 14.74
CA SER A 172 0.56 14.90 15.30
C SER A 172 0.11 13.76 14.38
N GLU A 173 -0.79 12.91 14.88
CA GLU A 173 -1.40 11.82 14.11
C GLU A 173 -2.15 12.32 12.88
N ASP A 174 -3.01 13.33 13.04
CA ASP A 174 -3.80 13.89 11.93
C ASP A 174 -2.90 14.44 10.81
N ALA A 175 -1.82 15.14 11.19
CA ALA A 175 -0.84 15.65 10.22
C ALA A 175 -0.14 14.49 9.49
N ALA A 176 0.18 13.41 10.19
CA ALA A 176 0.80 12.22 9.60
C ALA A 176 -0.12 11.51 8.60
N ILE A 177 -1.41 11.36 8.93
CA ILE A 177 -2.41 10.78 8.02
C ILE A 177 -2.55 11.65 6.76
N GLN A 178 -2.68 12.97 6.93
CA GLN A 178 -2.79 13.91 5.79
C GLN A 178 -1.53 13.88 4.92
N TYR A 179 -0.35 13.84 5.54
CA TYR A 179 0.91 13.77 4.81
C TYR A 179 1.00 12.50 3.96
N CYS A 180 0.65 11.34 4.54
CA CYS A 180 0.63 10.05 3.83
C CYS A 180 -0.42 10.01 2.70
N ALA A 181 -1.54 10.72 2.83
CA ALA A 181 -2.55 10.83 1.78
C ALA A 181 -2.03 11.57 0.53
N LEU A 182 -1.16 12.56 0.73
CA LEU A 182 -0.70 13.47 -0.33
C LEU A 182 0.66 13.11 -0.91
N ASN A 183 1.49 12.37 -0.17
CA ASN A 183 2.89 12.13 -0.54
C ASN A 183 3.18 10.65 -0.77
N GLN A 184 3.82 10.37 -1.91
CA GLN A 184 4.29 9.03 -2.28
C GLN A 184 5.80 8.84 -2.12
N ALA A 185 6.55 9.91 -1.87
CA ALA A 185 8.00 9.88 -1.64
C ALA A 185 8.33 9.99 -0.15
N LEU A 186 9.54 9.56 0.24
CA LEU A 186 10.04 9.75 1.60
C LEU A 186 10.10 11.23 1.97
N HIS A 187 9.77 11.54 3.22
CA HIS A 187 9.97 12.86 3.79
C HIS A 187 11.45 13.28 3.64
N PRO A 188 11.76 14.53 3.25
CA PRO A 188 13.14 14.97 2.96
C PRO A 188 14.14 14.79 4.11
N GLU A 189 13.64 14.80 5.34
CA GLU A 189 14.44 14.59 6.56
C GLU A 189 14.63 13.13 6.95
N ILE A 190 14.08 12.19 6.16
CA ILE A 190 14.39 10.77 6.28
C ILE A 190 15.47 10.46 5.24
N LYS A 191 16.73 10.39 5.66
CA LYS A 191 17.84 10.13 4.75
C LYS A 191 17.88 8.66 4.39
N ARG A 192 18.07 8.38 3.10
CA ARG A 192 18.20 7.03 2.57
C ARG A 192 19.65 6.81 2.16
N THR A 193 20.30 5.82 2.76
CA THR A 193 21.67 5.42 2.41
C THR A 193 21.63 4.04 1.77
N ALA A 194 22.06 3.93 0.51
CA ALA A 194 22.11 2.65 -0.18
C ALA A 194 23.11 1.72 0.51
N ILE A 195 22.71 0.47 0.73
CA ILE A 195 23.59 -0.57 1.26
C ILE A 195 24.20 -1.29 0.06
N THR A 196 25.52 -1.20 -0.08
CA THR A 196 26.25 -1.95 -1.10
C THR A 196 26.15 -3.44 -0.79
N LYS A 197 25.16 -4.14 -1.35
CA LYS A 197 25.14 -5.60 -1.40
C LYS A 197 25.93 -6.02 -2.64
N ALA A 198 26.97 -6.84 -2.46
CA ALA A 198 27.65 -7.50 -3.58
C ALA A 198 26.62 -8.34 -4.35
N GLN A 199 26.29 -7.93 -5.57
CA GLN A 199 25.34 -8.62 -6.44
C GLN A 199 26.06 -9.64 -7.33
N THR A 200 25.63 -10.90 -7.26
CA THR A 200 25.79 -11.86 -8.35
C THR A 200 24.59 -11.67 -9.30
N GLN A 201 24.83 -11.16 -10.51
CA GLN A 201 23.82 -10.97 -11.54
C GLN A 201 23.63 -12.24 -12.38
N THR A 202 22.38 -12.58 -12.69
CA THR A 202 22.04 -13.34 -13.90
C THR A 202 20.98 -12.56 -14.68
N ARG A 203 21.28 -12.29 -15.94
CA ARG A 203 20.54 -11.42 -16.86
C ARG A 203 19.78 -12.27 -17.88
N ALA A 204 18.58 -11.87 -18.25
CA ALA A 204 17.98 -12.19 -19.55
C ALA A 204 17.06 -11.05 -20.01
N THR A 205 17.10 -10.75 -21.31
CA THR A 205 16.32 -9.71 -22.02
C THR A 205 15.63 -10.38 -23.24
N PRO A 206 14.72 -9.73 -24.00
CA PRO A 206 13.33 -10.16 -24.15
C PRO A 206 12.93 -10.53 -25.59
N GLU A 207 11.71 -11.02 -25.80
CA GLU A 207 11.05 -11.05 -27.13
C GLU A 207 9.62 -10.51 -27.07
N ILE A 208 9.25 -9.71 -28.08
CA ILE A 208 7.91 -9.14 -28.30
C ILE A 208 7.26 -9.89 -29.46
N HIS A 209 6.02 -10.36 -29.26
CA HIS A 209 5.15 -10.79 -30.34
C HIS A 209 3.74 -10.18 -30.22
N CYS A 210 3.15 -9.80 -31.36
CA CYS A 210 1.87 -9.10 -31.46
C CYS A 210 0.84 -9.99 -32.16
N PRO A 211 -0.39 -10.16 -31.62
CA PRO A 211 -1.53 -10.55 -32.45
C PRO A 211 -2.72 -9.57 -32.37
N ARG A 212 -3.45 -9.48 -33.48
CA ARG A 212 -4.78 -8.87 -33.65
C ARG A 212 -5.83 -9.74 -32.94
N GLY A 213 -6.59 -9.14 -32.05
CA GLY A 213 -7.70 -9.71 -31.28
C GLY A 213 -8.21 -8.64 -30.32
N ASN A 214 -9.45 -8.77 -29.81
CA ASN A 214 -10.05 -7.85 -28.83
C ASN A 214 -8.99 -7.40 -27.81
N LEU A 215 -8.75 -6.09 -27.74
CA LEU A 215 -7.68 -5.56 -26.91
C LEU A 215 -8.09 -5.71 -25.45
N SER A 216 -7.33 -6.48 -24.68
CA SER A 216 -7.53 -6.54 -23.23
C SER A 216 -7.35 -5.14 -22.63
N ARG A 217 -8.04 -4.88 -21.51
CA ARG A 217 -7.92 -3.59 -20.77
C ARG A 217 -6.46 -3.27 -20.45
N GLU A 218 -5.68 -4.28 -20.07
CA GLU A 218 -4.24 -4.15 -19.78
C GLU A 218 -3.44 -3.70 -21.01
N ARG A 219 -3.78 -4.22 -22.19
CA ARG A 219 -3.12 -3.82 -23.44
C ARG A 219 -3.48 -2.39 -23.83
N LEU A 220 -4.74 -1.98 -23.66
CA LEU A 220 -5.15 -0.58 -23.87
C LEU A 220 -4.47 0.36 -22.87
N LYS A 221 -4.33 -0.02 -21.59
CA LYS A 221 -3.58 0.75 -20.59
C LYS A 221 -2.11 0.92 -20.99
N ASN A 222 -1.48 -0.13 -21.49
CA ASN A 222 -0.09 -0.05 -21.96
C ASN A 222 0.05 0.86 -23.20
N ILE A 223 -0.88 0.77 -24.15
CA ILE A 223 -0.90 1.62 -25.35
C ILE A 223 -1.01 3.11 -24.95
N TYR A 224 -1.89 3.42 -24.00
CA TYR A 224 -2.14 4.80 -23.57
C TYR A 224 -1.36 5.21 -22.31
N SER A 225 -0.31 4.47 -21.95
CA SER A 225 0.56 4.73 -20.78
C SER A 225 1.18 6.13 -20.77
N ARG A 226 1.33 6.75 -21.95
CA ARG A 226 1.83 8.12 -22.13
C ARG A 226 0.84 9.22 -21.72
N HIS A 227 -0.41 8.88 -21.38
CA HIS A 227 -1.42 9.82 -20.88
C HIS A 227 -1.63 9.60 -19.36
N PRO A 228 -0.76 10.16 -18.50
CA PRO A 228 -0.75 9.85 -17.06
C PRO A 228 -2.06 10.21 -16.36
N ALA A 229 -2.72 11.29 -16.75
CA ALA A 229 -4.01 11.69 -16.19
C ALA A 229 -5.13 10.69 -16.56
N LEU A 230 -5.14 10.19 -17.80
CA LEU A 230 -6.09 9.16 -18.24
C LEU A 230 -5.83 7.84 -17.51
N LEU A 231 -4.56 7.46 -17.33
CA LEU A 231 -4.18 6.29 -16.55
C LEU A 231 -4.63 6.42 -15.10
N HIS A 232 -4.47 7.61 -14.51
CA HIS A 232 -4.93 7.90 -13.16
C HIS A 232 -6.45 7.72 -13.03
N VAL A 233 -7.24 8.24 -13.98
CA VAL A 233 -8.69 8.03 -14.01
C VAL A 233 -9.07 6.55 -14.13
N ILE A 234 -8.40 5.80 -15.01
CA ILE A 234 -8.64 4.37 -15.22
C ILE A 234 -8.32 3.57 -13.96
N ASN A 235 -7.12 3.75 -13.40
CA ASN A 235 -6.67 3.04 -12.20
C ASN A 235 -7.59 3.34 -11.01
N ARG A 236 -8.01 4.60 -10.86
CA ARG A 236 -8.94 5.01 -9.82
C ARG A 236 -10.31 4.34 -9.98
N LEU A 237 -10.86 4.26 -11.21
CA LEU A 237 -12.15 3.62 -11.45
C LEU A 237 -12.08 2.09 -11.35
N GLU A 238 -10.96 1.46 -11.71
CA GLU A 238 -10.69 0.03 -11.50
C GLU A 238 -10.60 -0.32 -10.01
N ALA A 239 -9.92 0.52 -9.22
CA ALA A 239 -9.88 0.36 -7.76
C ALA A 239 -11.27 0.53 -7.16
N GLY A 240 -12.03 1.52 -7.63
CA GLY A 240 -13.40 1.74 -7.21
C GLY A 240 -14.36 0.60 -7.57
N SER A 241 -14.26 0.03 -8.77
CA SER A 241 -15.19 -0.99 -9.24
C SER A 241 -15.08 -2.32 -8.50
N LYS A 242 -13.95 -2.58 -7.85
CA LYS A 242 -13.68 -3.75 -7.02
C LYS A 242 -13.95 -3.53 -5.53
N SER A 243 -14.29 -2.30 -5.13
CA SER A 243 -14.54 -1.94 -3.74
C SER A 243 -16.03 -2.06 -3.35
N TYR A 244 -16.32 -2.53 -2.14
CA TYR A 244 -17.69 -2.55 -1.57
C TYR A 244 -18.13 -1.18 -1.01
N ASN A 245 -17.48 -0.10 -1.45
CA ASN A 245 -17.74 1.25 -0.98
C ASN A 245 -18.84 1.92 -1.85
N PRO A 246 -19.94 2.41 -1.24
CA PRO A 246 -21.07 3.05 -1.92
C PRO A 246 -20.70 4.23 -2.83
N TYR A 247 -19.60 4.95 -2.53
CA TYR A 247 -19.08 6.06 -3.33
C TYR A 247 -18.48 5.61 -4.69
N TRP A 248 -18.29 4.30 -4.88
CA TRP A 248 -17.75 3.73 -6.12
C TRP A 248 -18.78 2.93 -6.93
N MET A 249 -20.06 2.95 -6.54
CA MET A 249 -21.12 2.33 -7.33
C MET A 249 -21.17 2.89 -8.77
N GLY A 250 -21.24 1.99 -9.74
CA GLY A 250 -21.24 2.35 -11.17
C GLY A 250 -19.85 2.65 -11.75
N SER A 251 -18.76 2.48 -10.98
CA SER A 251 -17.39 2.63 -11.50
C SER A 251 -17.08 1.61 -12.60
N GLU A 252 -17.54 0.36 -12.48
CA GLU A 252 -17.34 -0.67 -13.50
C GLU A 252 -18.04 -0.31 -14.83
N ALA A 253 -19.26 0.21 -14.74
CA ALA A 253 -20.03 0.62 -15.92
C ALA A 253 -19.38 1.83 -16.62
N LYS A 254 -18.86 2.79 -15.85
CA LYS A 254 -18.13 3.95 -16.38
C LYS A 254 -16.80 3.52 -17.01
N LEU A 255 -16.06 2.65 -16.34
CA LEU A 255 -14.79 2.11 -16.80
C LEU A 255 -14.95 1.35 -18.13
N ASN A 256 -15.99 0.51 -18.24
CA ASN A 256 -16.35 -0.18 -19.48
C ASN A 256 -16.54 0.79 -20.66
N LYS A 257 -17.25 1.91 -20.44
CA LYS A 257 -17.46 2.91 -21.49
C LYS A 257 -16.17 3.63 -21.88
N ILE A 258 -15.29 3.92 -20.92
CA ILE A 258 -13.98 4.51 -21.19
C ILE A 258 -13.13 3.56 -22.04
N PHE A 259 -13.04 2.28 -21.66
CA PHE A 259 -12.27 1.31 -22.45
C PHE A 259 -12.84 1.09 -23.85
N LYS A 260 -14.16 1.05 -24.01
CA LYS A 260 -14.79 0.96 -25.32
C LYS A 260 -14.45 2.16 -26.21
N ALA A 261 -14.44 3.37 -25.65
CA ALA A 261 -14.06 4.57 -26.38
C ALA A 261 -12.55 4.58 -26.74
N LEU A 262 -11.68 4.09 -25.86
CA LEU A 262 -10.25 3.97 -26.10
C LEU A 262 -9.90 2.91 -27.15
N GLU A 263 -10.64 1.80 -27.16
CA GLU A 263 -10.54 0.80 -28.21
C GLU A 263 -10.96 1.37 -29.57
N HIS A 264 -12.06 2.13 -29.61
CA HIS A 264 -12.48 2.83 -30.82
C HIS A 264 -11.42 3.82 -31.33
N CYS A 265 -10.82 4.61 -30.43
CA CYS A 265 -9.72 5.52 -30.79
C CYS A 265 -8.55 4.76 -31.40
N TYR A 266 -8.18 3.61 -30.82
CA TYR A 266 -7.09 2.78 -31.33
C TYR A 266 -7.40 2.21 -32.72
N GLN A 267 -8.60 1.65 -32.90
CA GLN A 267 -9.01 1.02 -34.16
C GLN A 267 -9.14 2.03 -35.32
N LYS A 268 -9.52 3.27 -35.02
CA LYS A 268 -9.70 4.34 -36.01
C LYS A 268 -8.47 5.26 -36.14
N GLY A 269 -7.44 5.06 -35.33
CA GLY A 269 -6.24 5.91 -35.30
C GLY A 269 -6.54 7.34 -34.86
N LEU A 270 -7.51 7.53 -33.95
CA LEU A 270 -7.89 8.85 -33.46
C LEU A 270 -6.92 9.32 -32.37
N ASP A 271 -6.57 10.60 -32.42
CA ASP A 271 -5.74 11.23 -31.41
C ASP A 271 -6.51 11.42 -30.08
N VAL A 272 -5.99 10.80 -29.02
CA VAL A 272 -6.68 10.77 -27.72
C VAL A 272 -6.75 12.14 -27.06
N ASP A 273 -5.74 12.99 -27.23
CA ASP A 273 -5.76 14.34 -26.63
C ASP A 273 -6.83 15.21 -27.32
N ASN A 274 -7.00 15.10 -28.64
CA ASN A 274 -8.08 15.71 -29.41
C ASN A 274 -9.45 15.15 -29.04
N GLU A 275 -9.58 13.83 -28.87
CA GLU A 275 -10.83 13.21 -28.45
C GLU A 275 -11.20 13.66 -27.03
N LEU A 276 -10.25 13.77 -26.09
CA LEU A 276 -10.51 14.30 -24.74
C LEU A 276 -10.93 15.79 -24.74
N ASN A 277 -10.46 16.56 -25.74
CA ASN A 277 -10.80 17.97 -25.96
C ASN A 277 -12.18 18.19 -26.60
N ASN A 278 -12.62 17.26 -27.45
CA ASN A 278 -13.90 17.36 -28.11
C ASN A 278 -15.02 16.92 -27.16
N SER A 279 -15.84 17.85 -26.66
CA SER A 279 -16.96 17.56 -25.75
C SER A 279 -17.99 16.58 -26.32
N HIS A 280 -18.05 16.45 -27.66
CA HIS A 280 -18.95 15.55 -28.36
C HIS A 280 -18.35 14.17 -28.64
N SER A 281 -17.06 13.94 -28.37
CA SER A 281 -16.44 12.64 -28.58
C SER A 281 -16.96 11.59 -27.58
N GLU A 282 -16.91 10.33 -27.98
CA GLU A 282 -17.32 9.22 -27.13
C GLU A 282 -16.41 9.07 -25.91
N LEU A 283 -15.10 9.35 -26.05
CA LEU A 283 -14.15 9.31 -24.94
C LEU A 283 -14.43 10.43 -23.92
N SER A 284 -14.64 11.66 -24.40
CA SER A 284 -14.93 12.82 -23.55
C SER A 284 -16.26 12.65 -22.80
N LYS A 285 -17.30 12.15 -23.49
CA LYS A 285 -18.56 11.77 -22.87
C LYS A 285 -18.37 10.68 -21.81
N ALA A 286 -17.61 9.63 -22.09
CA ALA A 286 -17.36 8.54 -21.15
C ALA A 286 -16.65 9.02 -19.86
N ILE A 287 -15.67 9.91 -19.98
CA ILE A 287 -15.01 10.57 -18.84
C ILE A 287 -16.00 11.42 -18.04
N ASN A 288 -16.96 12.08 -18.71
CA ASN A 288 -17.95 12.98 -18.11
C ASN A 288 -19.15 12.28 -17.44
N ILE A 289 -19.26 10.96 -17.50
CA ILE A 289 -20.37 10.23 -16.88
C ILE A 289 -20.33 10.37 -15.35
N ARG A 290 -21.48 10.74 -14.75
CA ARG A 290 -21.67 10.65 -13.29
C ARG A 290 -21.74 9.19 -12.85
N ARG A 291 -21.13 8.87 -11.71
CA ARG A 291 -21.35 7.58 -11.05
C ARG A 291 -22.80 7.57 -10.52
N LEU A 292 -23.43 6.39 -10.50
CA LEU A 292 -24.84 6.27 -10.10
C LEU A 292 -25.02 6.86 -8.69
N PRO A 293 -26.14 7.52 -8.39
CA PRO A 293 -26.36 8.11 -7.08
C PRO A 293 -26.27 7.02 -5.99
N SER A 294 -25.47 7.28 -4.96
CA SER A 294 -25.33 6.36 -3.83
C SER A 294 -26.62 6.31 -3.00
N LEU A 295 -26.91 5.20 -2.33
CA LEU A 295 -28.00 5.14 -1.33
C LEU A 295 -27.81 6.13 -0.16
N PHE A 296 -26.59 6.64 0.04
CA PHE A 296 -26.23 7.65 1.05
C PHE A 296 -26.54 9.09 0.62
N SER A 297 -26.90 9.32 -0.65
CA SER A 297 -27.34 10.63 -1.16
C SER A 297 -28.73 11.05 -0.65
N PHE A 298 -29.47 10.13 -0.01
CA PHE A 298 -30.78 10.43 0.58
C PHE A 298 -30.68 11.10 1.96
N TRP A 299 -29.56 10.96 2.66
CA TRP A 299 -29.42 11.42 4.06
C TRP A 299 -28.46 12.59 4.25
N SER A 300 -27.56 12.82 3.32
CA SER A 300 -26.64 13.95 3.37
C SER A 300 -26.90 14.84 2.16
N GLY A 301 -27.54 15.99 2.40
CA GLY A 301 -27.88 16.99 1.38
C GLY A 301 -26.68 17.67 0.71
N LYS A 302 -25.55 16.98 0.54
CA LYS A 302 -24.40 17.41 -0.25
C LYS A 302 -24.33 16.54 -1.50
N ASN A 303 -24.95 17.05 -2.56
CA ASN A 303 -24.79 16.51 -3.90
C ASN A 303 -23.29 16.43 -4.24
N GLU A 304 -22.82 15.24 -4.60
CA GLU A 304 -21.47 15.01 -5.11
C GLU A 304 -21.20 15.94 -6.30
N SER A 305 -20.08 16.66 -6.28
CA SER A 305 -19.76 17.66 -7.32
C SER A 305 -19.51 17.00 -8.69
N PRO A 306 -19.71 17.73 -9.81
CA PRO A 306 -19.67 17.17 -11.14
C PRO A 306 -18.29 16.59 -11.48
N VAL A 307 -18.27 15.28 -11.69
CA VAL A 307 -17.29 14.50 -12.44
C VAL A 307 -15.81 14.70 -12.08
N GLU A 308 -15.44 14.14 -10.93
CA GLU A 308 -14.06 14.09 -10.46
C GLU A 308 -13.05 13.49 -11.47
N SER A 309 -13.49 12.61 -12.38
CA SER A 309 -12.64 12.10 -13.47
C SER A 309 -12.22 13.20 -14.45
N ARG A 310 -13.09 14.18 -14.73
CA ARG A 310 -12.78 15.30 -15.63
C ARG A 310 -11.83 16.29 -14.96
N LYS A 311 -12.04 16.59 -13.68
CA LYS A 311 -11.13 17.44 -12.91
C LYS A 311 -9.69 16.95 -12.95
N ILE A 312 -9.49 15.63 -12.76
CA ILE A 312 -8.16 15.01 -12.89
C ILE A 312 -7.54 15.26 -14.27
N ILE A 313 -8.33 15.14 -15.35
CA ILE A 313 -7.83 15.40 -16.71
C ILE A 313 -7.47 16.87 -16.89
N ASP A 314 -8.29 17.79 -16.39
CA ASP A 314 -8.12 19.23 -16.58
C ASP A 314 -7.00 19.82 -15.70
N GLU A 315 -6.85 19.35 -14.45
CA GLU A 315 -5.77 19.77 -13.54
C GLU A 315 -4.39 19.36 -14.06
N ASN A 316 -4.29 18.18 -14.69
CA ASN A 316 -3.06 17.69 -15.31
C ASN A 316 -2.75 18.34 -16.68
N ARG A 317 -3.63 19.22 -17.19
CA ARG A 317 -3.36 20.02 -18.40
C ARG A 317 -2.66 21.34 -18.10
N ILE A 318 -2.88 21.92 -16.92
CA ILE A 318 -2.34 23.24 -16.54
C ILE A 318 -0.80 23.20 -16.43
N TYR A 319 -0.20 22.00 -16.40
CA TYR A 319 1.24 21.77 -16.21
C TYR A 319 2.04 21.33 -17.46
N ARG A 320 1.48 21.37 -18.68
CA ARG A 320 2.31 21.19 -19.90
C ARG A 320 2.91 22.54 -20.32
N PRO A 321 4.24 22.75 -20.32
CA PRO A 321 4.83 23.87 -21.04
C PRO A 321 4.55 23.69 -22.53
N LYS A 322 4.27 24.80 -23.22
CA LYS A 322 4.25 24.84 -24.69
C LYS A 322 5.62 24.54 -25.27
#